data_AF-A0A815Z6M1-F1
#
_entry.id   AF-A0A815Z6M1-F1
#
_cell.length_a   1.000
_cell.length_b   1.000
_cell.length_c   1.000
_cell.angle_alpha   90.00
_cell.angle_beta   90.00
_cell.angle_gamma   90.00
#
_symmetry.space_group_name_H-M   'P 1'
#
loop_
_entity.id
_entity.type
_entity.pdbx_description
1 polymer ?
#
loop_
_entity_poly.entity_id
_entity_poly.type
_entity_poly.pdbx_seq_one_letter_code
_entity_poly.pdbx_strand_id
1 'polypeptide(L)'
;MTKVAVTPTNNQQFPYCSVNHFLYSLIRSSRVYRRGLISQLLKMFDNDATTTTSTTLEEQLFVADNLAYFPYQVQDEPLYLIEQIDLTISVSGSTQLQQFRDLLKQYLDYIDDDEGIDINKFEEKFLTLSDTIIDELNQCLRTSKSTMLLLILKSYLKDIYSLNDAKITEYDHTESSKVTDRPIISRKMHIKFEPKIILDAITPSNHMDSIQRRKQILKDFQDFKRYLLAFDTDADDTVQSISDLLPSTTTTTSSSSTTTPLPSKSKKKSGGTNKRRKVMIDSEDDSADGNFQP
;
A
#
# COMPACT_ATOMS: atom_id res chain seq x y z
N MET A 1 10.65 15.06 6.62
CA MET A 1 9.69 14.53 7.61
C MET A 1 9.68 15.41 8.85
N THR A 2 8.62 16.18 9.05
CA THR A 2 8.57 17.15 10.14
C THR A 2 7.93 16.50 11.37
N LYS A 3 8.75 15.79 12.14
CA LYS A 3 8.41 15.37 13.50
C LYS A 3 8.37 16.63 14.35
N VAL A 4 7.19 17.18 14.65
CA VAL A 4 7.07 18.08 15.81
C VAL A 4 7.13 17.18 17.04
N ALA A 5 8.33 16.81 17.44
CA ALA A 5 8.56 16.17 18.73
C ALA A 5 8.35 17.25 19.80
N VAL A 6 7.17 17.25 20.42
CA VAL A 6 6.97 18.00 21.66
C VAL A 6 7.98 17.44 22.67
N THR A 7 9.01 18.22 22.98
CA THR A 7 10.11 17.78 23.83
C THR A 7 9.57 17.58 25.26
N PRO A 8 9.71 16.39 25.88
CA PRO A 8 9.08 16.14 27.17
C PRO A 8 9.92 16.70 28.31
N THR A 9 9.29 17.37 29.27
CA THR A 9 9.85 17.58 30.62
C THR A 9 9.58 16.40 31.56
N ASN A 10 8.81 15.39 31.13
CA ASN A 10 8.53 14.15 31.86
C ASN A 10 8.31 13.01 30.84
N ASN A 11 8.63 11.76 31.19
CA ASN A 11 8.58 10.53 30.37
C ASN A 11 7.19 10.14 29.75
N GLN A 12 6.31 11.09 29.43
CA GLN A 12 5.07 10.87 28.70
C GLN A 12 5.31 10.95 27.19
N GLN A 13 5.11 9.83 26.48
CA GLN A 13 5.07 9.82 25.02
C GLN A 13 3.77 10.49 24.54
N PHE A 14 3.89 11.66 23.91
CA PHE A 14 2.77 12.31 23.23
C PHE A 14 2.48 11.63 21.89
N PRO A 15 1.22 11.60 21.44
CA PRO A 15 0.88 11.08 20.12
C PRO A 15 1.51 11.96 19.04
N TYR A 16 2.02 11.33 17.98
CA TYR A 16 2.50 12.04 16.80
C TYR A 16 1.36 12.85 16.16
N CYS A 17 1.67 14.07 15.73
CA CYS A 17 0.73 14.99 15.10
C CYS A 17 1.21 15.40 13.71
N SER A 18 0.29 15.51 12.76
CA SER A 18 0.57 16.05 11.44
C SER A 18 0.91 17.55 11.51
N VAL A 19 1.68 18.03 10.53
CA VAL A 19 1.98 19.47 10.41
C VAL A 19 0.70 20.28 10.23
N ASN A 20 -0.24 19.78 9.43
CA ASN A 20 -1.53 20.43 9.18
C ASN A 20 -2.62 20.04 10.20
N HIS A 21 -2.23 19.60 11.40
CA HIS A 21 -3.17 19.19 12.45
C HIS A 21 -4.19 20.30 12.79
N PHE A 22 -3.72 21.53 12.98
CA PHE A 22 -4.59 22.65 13.30
C PHE A 22 -5.58 22.95 12.17
N LEU A 23 -5.10 22.98 10.93
CA LEU A 23 -5.96 23.17 9.76
C LEU A 23 -7.07 22.12 9.69
N TYR A 24 -6.72 20.84 9.88
CA TYR A 24 -7.71 19.76 9.93
C TYR A 24 -8.72 19.98 11.06
N SER A 25 -8.26 20.40 12.24
CA SER A 25 -9.13 20.66 13.39
C SER A 25 -10.18 21.77 13.17
N LEU A 26 -9.92 22.70 12.24
CA LEU A 26 -10.86 23.77 11.88
C LEU A 26 -11.98 23.27 10.97
N ILE A 27 -11.68 22.34 10.05
CA ILE A 27 -12.66 21.84 9.07
C ILE A 27 -13.36 20.56 9.52
N ARG A 28 -12.82 19.85 10.52
CA ARG A 28 -13.28 18.52 10.91
C ARG A 28 -14.72 18.46 11.42
N SER A 29 -15.35 19.57 11.78
CA SER A 29 -16.74 19.58 12.25
C SER A 29 -17.74 19.25 11.14
N SER A 30 -17.36 19.49 9.87
CA SER A 30 -18.21 19.25 8.71
C SER A 30 -17.79 18.00 7.96
N ARG A 31 -18.66 16.98 7.93
CA ARG A 31 -18.44 15.74 7.17
C ARG A 31 -18.14 16.02 5.70
N VAL A 32 -18.83 17.00 5.10
CA VAL A 32 -18.63 17.40 3.70
C VAL A 32 -17.23 17.97 3.48
N TYR A 33 -16.75 18.85 4.36
CA TYR A 33 -15.41 19.43 4.22
C TYR A 33 -14.29 18.44 4.53
N ARG A 34 -14.48 17.55 5.52
CA ARG A 34 -13.55 16.45 5.81
C ARG A 34 -13.34 15.57 4.58
N ARG A 35 -14.45 15.11 4.00
CA ARG A 35 -14.44 14.22 2.83
C ARG A 35 -13.86 14.92 1.61
N GLY A 36 -14.29 16.15 1.35
CA GLY A 36 -13.75 16.97 0.26
C GLY A 36 -12.24 17.17 0.36
N LEU A 37 -11.70 17.44 1.56
CA LEU A 37 -10.25 17.52 1.76
C LEU A 37 -9.58 16.18 1.49
N ILE A 38 -10.08 15.08 2.07
CA ILE A 38 -9.50 13.74 1.90
C ILE A 38 -9.45 13.36 0.42
N SER A 39 -10.56 13.51 -0.32
CA SER A 39 -10.62 13.21 -1.75
C SER A 39 -9.63 14.08 -2.54
N GLN A 40 -9.50 15.37 -2.20
CA GLN A 40 -8.60 16.26 -2.92
C GLN A 40 -7.12 15.96 -2.64
N LEU A 41 -6.79 15.53 -1.41
CA LEU A 41 -5.45 15.09 -1.06
C LEU A 41 -5.10 13.76 -1.75
N LEU A 42 -6.06 12.82 -1.86
CA LEU A 42 -5.84 11.55 -2.55
C LEU A 42 -5.67 11.70 -4.06
N LYS A 43 -6.31 12.70 -4.69
CA LYS A 43 -6.06 13.02 -6.12
C LYS A 43 -4.61 13.36 -6.43
N MET A 44 -3.80 13.75 -5.44
CA MET A 44 -2.36 13.98 -5.63
C MET A 44 -1.57 12.68 -5.86
N PHE A 45 -2.19 11.52 -5.61
CA PHE A 45 -1.62 10.20 -5.84
C PHE A 45 -2.00 9.61 -7.21
N ASP A 46 -2.97 10.22 -7.89
CA ASP A 46 -3.34 9.85 -9.25
C ASP A 46 -2.23 10.30 -10.21
N ASN A 47 -1.49 9.34 -10.75
CA ASN A 47 -0.38 9.58 -11.69
C ASN A 47 -0.90 9.83 -13.13
N ASP A 48 -1.85 10.74 -13.31
CA ASP A 48 -2.33 11.10 -14.64
C ASP A 48 -1.28 11.95 -15.37
N ALA A 49 -0.57 11.31 -16.30
CA ALA A 49 0.49 11.89 -17.12
C ALA A 49 0.03 13.09 -18.00
N THR A 50 -1.27 13.36 -18.05
CA THR A 50 -1.88 14.47 -18.79
C THR A 50 -1.92 15.79 -18.01
N THR A 51 -1.69 15.75 -16.69
CA THR A 51 -1.72 16.95 -15.86
C THR A 51 -0.34 17.60 -15.78
N THR A 52 -0.30 18.93 -16.01
CA THR A 52 0.94 19.73 -16.10
C THR A 52 1.66 19.90 -14.75
N THR A 53 1.05 19.45 -13.66
CA THR A 53 1.59 19.46 -12.29
C THR A 53 1.95 18.03 -11.89
N SER A 54 3.18 17.60 -12.19
CA SER A 54 3.71 16.34 -11.67
C SER A 54 3.93 16.49 -10.17
N THR A 55 3.11 15.81 -9.37
CA THR A 55 3.34 15.72 -7.92
C THR A 55 4.49 14.75 -7.68
N THR A 56 5.48 15.17 -6.92
CA THR A 56 6.65 14.37 -6.57
C THR A 56 6.33 13.33 -5.50
N LEU A 57 7.14 12.27 -5.40
CA LEU A 57 6.97 11.24 -4.38
C LEU A 57 7.17 11.81 -2.96
N GLU A 58 8.02 12.83 -2.82
CA GLU A 58 8.25 13.58 -1.58
C GLU A 58 7.01 14.36 -1.13
N GLU A 59 6.30 14.99 -2.07
CA GLU A 59 5.03 15.68 -1.81
C GLU A 59 3.93 14.68 -1.45
N GLN A 60 3.84 13.56 -2.17
CA GLN A 60 2.93 12.46 -1.85
C GLN A 60 3.21 11.90 -0.45
N LEU A 61 4.49 11.71 -0.10
CA LEU A 61 4.90 11.28 1.25
C LEU A 61 4.48 12.29 2.31
N PHE A 62 4.64 13.59 2.06
CA PHE A 62 4.16 14.63 2.96
C PHE A 62 2.65 14.57 3.17
N VAL A 63 1.88 14.37 2.09
CA VAL A 63 0.41 14.23 2.18
C VAL A 63 0.02 12.97 2.96
N ALA A 64 0.66 11.83 2.68
CA ALA A 64 0.41 10.58 3.39
C ALA A 64 0.72 10.68 4.89
N ASP A 65 1.80 11.36 5.27
CA ASP A 65 2.14 11.64 6.67
C ASP A 65 1.07 12.49 7.36
N ASN A 66 0.51 13.49 6.65
CA ASN A 66 -0.60 14.28 7.17
C ASN A 66 -1.87 13.43 7.37
N LEU A 67 -2.24 12.62 6.38
CA LEU A 67 -3.38 11.71 6.44
C LEU A 67 -3.22 10.68 7.59
N ALA A 68 -2.01 10.15 7.80
CA ALA A 68 -1.72 9.21 8.89
C ALA A 68 -1.93 9.83 10.29
N TYR A 69 -1.63 11.11 10.46
CA TYR A 69 -1.61 11.76 11.77
C TYR A 69 -2.70 12.81 11.99
N PHE A 70 -3.69 12.92 11.09
CA PHE A 70 -4.85 13.77 11.33
C PHE A 70 -5.62 13.33 12.60
N PRO A 71 -6.15 14.30 13.38
CA PRO A 71 -6.85 14.01 14.62
C PRO A 71 -8.30 13.60 14.40
N TYR A 72 -8.50 12.42 13.79
CA TYR A 72 -9.82 11.84 13.59
C TYR A 72 -10.55 11.66 14.92
N GLN A 73 -11.86 11.90 14.93
CA GLN A 73 -12.72 11.81 16.12
C GLN A 73 -13.79 10.73 15.98
N VAL A 74 -14.28 10.51 14.77
CA VAL A 74 -15.30 9.51 14.45
C VAL A 74 -14.74 8.45 13.51
N GLN A 75 -15.32 7.24 13.56
CA GLN A 75 -14.90 6.11 12.74
C GLN A 75 -15.15 6.32 11.23
N ASP A 76 -16.17 7.11 10.86
CA ASP A 76 -16.44 7.53 9.47
C ASP A 76 -15.18 8.12 8.80
N GLU A 77 -14.35 8.87 9.53
CA GLU A 77 -13.17 9.55 8.96
C GLU A 77 -12.09 8.57 8.42
N PRO A 78 -11.51 7.68 9.24
CA PRO A 78 -10.53 6.71 8.75
C PRO A 78 -11.15 5.64 7.84
N LEU A 79 -12.42 5.25 8.04
CA LEU A 79 -13.10 4.30 7.16
C LEU A 79 -13.30 4.89 5.76
N TYR A 80 -13.77 6.14 5.67
CA TYR A 80 -13.86 6.85 4.40
C TYR A 80 -12.50 6.95 3.71
N LEU A 81 -11.44 7.30 4.45
CA LEU A 81 -10.10 7.37 3.89
C LEU A 81 -9.65 6.01 3.32
N ILE A 82 -9.89 4.91 4.04
CA ILE A 82 -9.55 3.57 3.56
C ILE A 82 -10.35 3.22 2.30
N GLU A 83 -11.66 3.47 2.27
CA GLU A 83 -12.50 3.22 1.09
C GLU A 83 -11.99 4.00 -0.13
N GLN A 84 -11.64 5.28 0.04
CA GLN A 84 -11.10 6.08 -1.06
C GLN A 84 -9.72 5.58 -1.52
N ILE A 85 -8.86 5.14 -0.60
CA ILE A 85 -7.59 4.50 -0.93
C ILE A 85 -7.84 3.24 -1.78
N ASP A 86 -8.83 2.42 -1.42
CA ASP A 86 -9.15 1.17 -2.12
C ASP A 86 -9.61 1.43 -3.56
N LEU A 87 -10.45 2.45 -3.75
CA LEU A 87 -10.86 2.90 -5.08
C LEU A 87 -9.67 3.36 -5.93
N THR A 88 -8.78 4.18 -5.38
CA THR A 88 -7.58 4.65 -6.08
C THR A 88 -6.65 3.49 -6.45
N ILE A 89 -6.42 2.54 -5.54
CA ILE A 89 -5.53 1.40 -5.77
C ILE A 89 -6.13 0.41 -6.78
N SER A 90 -7.44 0.17 -6.75
CA SER A 90 -8.09 -0.76 -7.67
C SER A 90 -7.88 -0.38 -9.14
N VAL A 91 -7.86 0.91 -9.44
CA VAL A 91 -7.66 1.44 -10.81
C VAL A 91 -6.16 1.51 -11.14
N SER A 92 -5.37 2.14 -10.27
CA SER A 92 -3.96 2.43 -10.55
C SER A 92 -3.04 1.21 -10.40
N GLY A 93 -3.25 0.38 -9.38
CA GLY A 93 -2.38 -0.74 -9.05
C GLY A 93 -2.41 -1.86 -10.09
N SER A 94 -3.60 -2.22 -10.58
CA SER A 94 -3.77 -3.22 -11.64
C SER A 94 -3.11 -2.78 -12.96
N THR A 95 -3.32 -1.52 -13.34
CA THR A 95 -2.73 -0.91 -14.54
C THR A 95 -1.19 -0.93 -14.48
N GLN A 96 -0.61 -0.49 -13.36
CA GLN A 96 0.86 -0.47 -13.16
C GLN A 96 1.45 -1.89 -13.16
N LEU A 97 0.79 -2.84 -12.49
CA LEU A 97 1.23 -4.24 -12.45
C LEU A 97 1.23 -4.85 -13.84
N GLN A 98 0.17 -4.60 -14.62
CA GLN A 98 0.07 -5.09 -16.00
C GLN A 98 1.14 -4.47 -16.90
N GLN A 99 1.35 -3.15 -16.83
CA GLN A 99 2.37 -2.44 -17.60
C GLN A 99 3.76 -3.06 -17.38
N PHE A 100 4.14 -3.32 -16.13
CA PHE A 100 5.45 -3.93 -15.85
C PHE A 100 5.54 -5.38 -16.33
N ARG A 101 4.46 -6.17 -16.16
CA ARG A 101 4.38 -7.55 -16.67
C ARG A 101 4.59 -7.61 -18.18
N ASP A 102 3.99 -6.69 -18.92
CA ASP A 102 4.12 -6.64 -20.38
C ASP A 102 5.56 -6.32 -20.81
N LEU A 103 6.23 -5.39 -20.13
CA LEU A 103 7.65 -5.11 -20.36
C LEU A 103 8.54 -6.33 -20.06
N LEU A 104 8.33 -6.99 -18.93
CA LEU A 104 9.07 -8.22 -18.61
C LEU A 104 8.80 -9.34 -19.61
N LYS A 105 7.56 -9.49 -20.08
CA LYS A 105 7.21 -10.49 -21.09
C LYS A 105 7.89 -10.20 -22.41
N GLN A 106 7.89 -8.94 -22.84
CA GLN A 106 8.52 -8.50 -24.09
C GLN A 106 10.03 -8.70 -24.09
N TYR A 107 10.71 -8.40 -22.98
CA TYR A 107 12.17 -8.38 -22.93
C TYR A 107 12.81 -9.61 -22.29
N LEU A 108 12.10 -10.30 -21.38
CA LEU A 108 12.63 -11.41 -20.60
C LEU A 108 11.90 -12.74 -20.83
N ASP A 109 10.91 -12.80 -21.73
CA ASP A 109 10.04 -13.97 -21.89
C ASP A 109 9.37 -14.39 -20.56
N TYR A 110 9.09 -13.39 -19.70
CA TYR A 110 8.44 -13.63 -18.42
C TYR A 110 7.03 -14.19 -18.64
N ILE A 111 6.73 -15.28 -17.91
CA ILE A 111 5.40 -15.85 -17.81
C ILE A 111 4.97 -15.64 -16.36
N ASP A 112 3.86 -14.96 -16.17
CA ASP A 112 3.26 -14.75 -14.87
C ASP A 112 2.57 -16.04 -14.43
N ASP A 113 3.37 -16.95 -13.85
CA ASP A 113 2.84 -18.03 -13.01
C ASP A 113 2.66 -17.51 -11.58
N ASP A 114 1.69 -18.06 -10.86
CA ASP A 114 1.37 -17.68 -9.48
C ASP A 114 2.57 -17.92 -8.52
N GLU A 115 3.66 -18.53 -8.98
CA GLU A 115 4.89 -18.82 -8.22
C GLU A 115 5.83 -17.62 -8.06
N GLY A 116 5.60 -16.51 -8.78
CA GLY A 116 6.38 -15.27 -8.64
C GLY A 116 7.46 -15.11 -9.73
N ILE A 117 8.42 -14.20 -9.53
CA ILE A 117 9.57 -14.08 -10.45
C ILE A 117 10.77 -14.78 -9.83
N ASP A 118 11.28 -15.81 -10.51
CA ASP A 118 12.61 -16.31 -10.25
C ASP A 118 13.64 -15.35 -10.86
N ILE A 119 14.13 -14.43 -10.03
CA ILE A 119 15.12 -13.42 -10.41
C ILE A 119 16.37 -14.08 -11.03
N ASN A 120 16.79 -15.23 -10.52
CA ASN A 120 18.00 -15.91 -10.98
C ASN A 120 17.86 -16.42 -12.41
N LYS A 121 16.65 -16.82 -12.81
CA LYS A 121 16.36 -17.34 -14.16
C LYS A 121 16.54 -16.28 -15.25
N PHE A 122 16.26 -15.01 -14.93
CA PHE A 122 16.30 -13.91 -15.89
C PHE A 122 17.52 -13.01 -15.71
N GLU A 123 18.35 -13.25 -14.70
CA GLU A 123 19.44 -12.36 -14.29
C GLU A 123 20.40 -12.02 -15.43
N GLU A 124 20.90 -13.00 -16.17
CA GLU A 124 21.82 -12.74 -17.28
C GLU A 124 21.17 -11.93 -18.42
N LYS A 125 19.93 -12.28 -18.80
CA LYS A 125 19.20 -11.57 -19.85
C LYS A 125 18.83 -10.15 -19.42
N PHE A 126 18.50 -9.98 -18.13
CA PHE A 126 18.19 -8.68 -17.54
C PHE A 126 19.40 -7.76 -17.51
N LEU A 127 20.57 -8.28 -17.12
CA LEU A 127 21.82 -7.52 -17.07
C LEU A 127 22.30 -7.09 -18.46
N THR A 128 21.89 -7.78 -19.53
CA THR A 128 22.24 -7.43 -20.92
C THR A 128 21.25 -6.48 -21.61
N LEU A 129 20.13 -6.11 -20.95
CA LEU A 129 19.18 -5.14 -21.51
C LEU A 129 19.83 -3.76 -21.75
N SER A 130 19.36 -3.05 -22.78
CA SER A 130 19.80 -1.68 -23.05
C SER A 130 19.37 -0.73 -21.93
N ASP A 131 20.11 0.35 -21.74
CA ASP A 131 19.80 1.36 -20.71
C ASP A 131 18.41 1.97 -20.91
N THR A 132 17.97 2.15 -22.16
CA THR A 132 16.62 2.65 -22.47
C THR A 132 15.52 1.77 -21.90
N ILE A 133 15.65 0.45 -22.00
CA ILE A 133 14.67 -0.50 -21.46
C ILE A 133 14.71 -0.48 -19.92
N ILE A 134 15.91 -0.41 -19.35
CA ILE A 134 16.10 -0.31 -17.91
C ILE A 134 15.47 0.97 -17.35
N ASP A 135 15.58 2.09 -18.06
CA ASP A 135 14.98 3.36 -17.66
C ASP A 135 13.45 3.31 -17.73
N GLU A 136 12.88 2.64 -18.73
CA GLU A 136 11.44 2.40 -18.87
C GLU A 136 10.89 1.55 -17.71
N LEU A 137 11.54 0.43 -17.40
CA LEU A 137 11.20 -0.42 -16.25
C LEU A 137 11.29 0.36 -14.93
N ASN A 138 12.37 1.12 -14.74
CA ASN A 138 12.54 1.98 -13.56
C ASN A 138 11.43 3.03 -13.46
N GLN A 139 11.00 3.62 -14.58
CA GLN A 139 9.94 4.62 -14.58
C GLN A 139 8.61 4.01 -14.11
N CYS A 140 8.28 2.80 -14.59
CA CYS A 140 7.09 2.07 -14.16
C CYS A 140 7.12 1.75 -12.65
N LEU A 141 8.30 1.40 -12.09
CA LEU A 141 8.43 1.19 -10.64
C LEU A 141 8.41 2.48 -9.83
N ARG A 142 8.93 3.58 -10.37
CA ARG A 142 8.83 4.89 -9.71
C ARG A 142 7.37 5.30 -9.56
N THR A 143 6.55 5.11 -10.59
CA THR A 143 5.11 5.44 -10.52
C THR A 143 4.37 4.51 -9.56
N SER A 144 4.80 3.25 -9.41
CA SER A 144 4.18 2.31 -8.46
C SER A 144 4.45 2.63 -6.99
N LYS A 145 5.49 3.41 -6.66
CA LYS A 145 5.79 3.83 -5.28
C LYS A 145 4.65 4.62 -4.63
N SER A 146 3.90 5.41 -5.41
CA SER A 146 2.69 6.11 -4.95
C SER A 146 1.64 5.12 -4.42
N THR A 147 1.36 4.08 -5.19
CA THR A 147 0.44 2.98 -4.82
C THR A 147 0.93 2.24 -3.58
N MET A 148 2.23 1.93 -3.51
CA MET A 148 2.83 1.30 -2.32
C MET A 148 2.68 2.17 -1.06
N LEU A 149 2.85 3.48 -1.18
CA LEU A 149 2.68 4.42 -0.06
C LEU A 149 1.24 4.41 0.45
N LEU A 150 0.24 4.38 -0.44
CA LEU A 150 -1.19 4.28 -0.05
C LEU A 150 -1.50 2.95 0.64
N LEU A 151 -0.92 1.83 0.18
CA LEU A 151 -1.04 0.53 0.83
C LEU A 151 -0.50 0.54 2.27
N ILE A 152 0.68 1.15 2.46
CA ILE A 152 1.28 1.31 3.80
C ILE A 152 0.40 2.21 4.68
N LEU A 153 -0.16 3.29 4.12
CA LEU A 153 -1.08 4.18 4.83
C LEU A 153 -2.35 3.44 5.29
N LYS A 154 -2.99 2.66 4.41
CA LYS A 154 -4.15 1.83 4.78
C LYS A 154 -3.80 0.86 5.90
N SER A 155 -2.70 0.11 5.79
CA SER A 155 -2.28 -0.84 6.84
C SER A 155 -2.05 -0.14 8.17
N TYR A 156 -1.38 1.02 8.17
CA TYR A 156 -1.20 1.81 9.38
C TYR A 156 -2.54 2.26 9.98
N LEU A 157 -3.50 2.72 9.17
CA LEU A 157 -4.83 3.15 9.63
C LEU A 157 -5.61 1.98 10.25
N LYS A 158 -5.55 0.79 9.63
CA LYS A 158 -6.11 -0.46 10.21
C LYS A 158 -5.52 -0.72 11.59
N ASP A 159 -4.20 -0.66 11.71
CA ASP A 159 -3.49 -0.97 12.95
C ASP A 159 -3.77 0.02 14.07
N ILE A 160 -3.65 1.32 13.80
CA ILE A 160 -3.75 2.37 14.81
C ILE A 160 -5.19 2.51 15.34
N TYR A 161 -6.20 2.37 14.49
CA TYR A 161 -7.61 2.47 14.86
C TYR A 161 -8.29 1.12 15.13
N SER A 162 -7.54 0.01 14.99
CA SER A 162 -8.06 -1.36 15.19
C SER A 162 -9.30 -1.63 14.33
N LEU A 163 -9.21 -1.24 13.06
CA LEU A 163 -10.23 -1.49 12.04
C LEU A 163 -9.95 -2.87 11.44
N ASN A 164 -10.94 -3.74 11.50
CA ASN A 164 -10.89 -5.05 10.87
C ASN A 164 -11.60 -5.01 9.52
N ASP A 165 -11.41 -6.05 8.71
CA ASP A 165 -11.95 -6.08 7.35
C ASP A 165 -13.49 -6.09 7.34
N ALA A 166 -14.14 -6.75 8.31
CA ALA A 166 -15.60 -6.68 8.46
C ALA A 166 -16.13 -5.23 8.54
N LYS A 167 -15.50 -4.35 9.34
CA LYS A 167 -15.90 -2.94 9.43
C LYS A 167 -15.64 -2.17 8.14
N ILE A 168 -14.60 -2.53 7.39
CA ILE A 168 -14.26 -1.88 6.12
C ILE A 168 -15.27 -2.31 5.05
N THR A 169 -15.60 -3.60 4.98
CA THR A 169 -16.57 -4.17 4.03
C THR A 169 -18.00 -3.72 4.31
N GLU A 170 -18.40 -3.59 5.58
CA GLU A 170 -19.73 -3.13 5.97
C GLU A 170 -19.91 -1.61 5.84
N TYR A 171 -18.82 -0.85 5.69
CA TYR A 171 -18.88 0.60 5.63
C TYR A 171 -19.47 1.08 4.30
N ASP A 172 -20.48 1.95 4.38
CA ASP A 172 -21.07 2.63 3.22
C ASP A 172 -21.03 4.15 3.45
N HIS A 173 -20.25 4.85 2.64
CA HIS A 173 -20.13 6.30 2.74
C HIS A 173 -21.43 7.05 2.43
N THR A 174 -22.39 6.44 1.74
CA THR A 174 -23.70 7.03 1.42
C THR A 174 -24.66 6.97 2.60
N GLU A 175 -24.37 6.14 3.61
CA GLU A 175 -25.19 6.00 4.80
C GLU A 175 -25.23 7.31 5.62
N SER A 176 -26.36 7.49 6.32
CA SER A 176 -26.59 8.65 7.20
C SER A 176 -25.51 8.78 8.27
N SER A 177 -25.10 10.02 8.54
CA SER A 177 -24.14 10.33 9.61
C SER A 177 -24.58 9.83 10.98
N LYS A 178 -25.89 9.66 11.22
CA LYS A 178 -26.41 9.10 12.47
C LYS A 178 -25.95 7.66 12.75
N VAL A 179 -25.59 6.91 11.72
CA VAL A 179 -25.16 5.50 11.82
C VAL A 179 -23.64 5.37 11.78
N THR A 180 -22.99 6.18 10.93
CA THR A 180 -21.55 6.10 10.59
C THR A 180 -20.64 6.96 11.49
N ASP A 181 -21.11 8.09 12.05
CA ASP A 181 -20.30 8.98 12.91
C ASP A 181 -20.17 8.47 14.36
N ARG A 182 -19.82 7.20 14.53
CA ARG A 182 -19.52 6.64 15.86
C ARG A 182 -18.17 7.15 16.36
N PRO A 183 -18.01 7.52 17.64
CA PRO A 183 -16.71 7.93 18.18
C PRO A 183 -15.63 6.85 18.01
N ILE A 184 -14.38 7.28 17.86
CA ILE A 184 -13.23 6.37 17.87
C ILE A 184 -13.07 5.77 19.28
N ILE A 185 -13.10 4.43 19.35
CA ILE A 185 -13.07 3.68 20.62
C ILE A 185 -11.64 3.44 21.10
N SER A 186 -10.71 3.24 20.17
CA SER A 186 -9.30 2.94 20.49
C SER A 186 -8.39 3.58 19.46
N ARG A 187 -7.29 4.16 19.96
CA ARG A 187 -6.16 4.64 19.16
C ARG A 187 -4.87 4.15 19.80
N LYS A 188 -4.16 3.24 19.14
CA LYS A 188 -2.90 2.68 19.67
C LYS A 188 -1.80 3.75 19.67
N MET A 189 -1.11 3.90 20.79
CA MET A 189 -0.10 4.95 20.97
C MET A 189 1.30 4.59 20.46
N HIS A 190 1.58 3.29 20.28
CA HIS A 190 2.91 2.77 19.93
C HIS A 190 3.09 2.49 18.43
N ILE A 191 2.03 2.65 17.63
CA ILE A 191 2.08 2.44 16.18
C ILE A 191 2.55 3.72 15.51
N LYS A 192 3.56 3.61 14.64
CA LYS A 192 4.12 4.73 13.89
C LYS A 192 3.95 4.48 12.41
N PHE A 193 3.58 5.53 11.68
CA PHE A 193 3.62 5.53 10.24
C PHE A 193 5.06 5.75 9.78
N GLU A 194 5.68 4.72 9.22
CA GLU A 194 7.08 4.74 8.78
C GLU A 194 7.24 3.98 7.45
N PRO A 195 6.97 4.62 6.31
CA PRO A 195 7.03 3.99 4.99
C PRO A 195 8.49 3.86 4.50
N LYS A 196 9.26 2.93 5.08
CA LYS A 196 10.71 2.76 4.84
C LYS A 196 11.08 2.60 3.36
N ILE A 197 10.36 1.76 2.60
CA ILE A 197 10.59 1.60 1.15
C ILE A 197 10.57 2.96 0.43
N ILE A 198 9.63 3.82 0.81
CA ILE A 198 9.44 5.12 0.15
C ILE A 198 10.55 6.07 0.57
N LEU A 199 10.95 6.05 1.84
CA LEU A 199 12.08 6.84 2.34
C LEU A 199 13.40 6.45 1.67
N ASP A 200 13.65 5.15 1.50
CA ASP A 200 14.82 4.61 0.81
C ASP A 200 14.80 4.95 -0.68
N ALA A 201 13.63 4.96 -1.32
CA ALA A 201 13.47 5.36 -2.72
C ALA A 201 13.76 6.86 -2.96
N ILE A 202 13.39 7.72 -2.02
CA ILE A 202 13.66 9.17 -2.05
C ILE A 202 15.11 9.48 -1.68
N THR A 203 15.73 8.65 -0.83
CA THR A 203 17.10 8.84 -0.34
C THR A 203 18.02 7.73 -0.88
N PRO A 204 18.30 7.70 -2.20
CA PRO A 204 19.07 6.62 -2.78
C PRO A 204 20.47 6.53 -2.18
N SER A 205 20.88 5.31 -1.82
CA SER A 205 22.24 5.05 -1.34
C SER A 205 23.25 5.24 -2.48
N ASN A 206 24.27 6.09 -2.24
CA ASN A 206 25.34 6.37 -3.21
C ASN A 206 26.34 5.20 -3.40
N HIS A 207 26.14 4.08 -2.70
CA HIS A 207 27.11 2.97 -2.67
C HIS A 207 26.77 1.79 -3.59
N MET A 208 25.69 1.86 -4.37
CA MET A 208 25.29 0.78 -5.27
C MET A 208 25.96 0.90 -6.64
N ASP A 209 26.58 -0.20 -7.10
CA ASP A 209 27.09 -0.29 -8.47
C ASP A 209 25.95 -0.46 -9.51
N SER A 210 26.28 -0.41 -10.81
CA SER A 210 25.30 -0.48 -11.89
C SER A 210 24.57 -1.82 -11.96
N ILE A 211 25.24 -2.91 -11.62
CA ILE A 211 24.69 -4.27 -11.63
C ILE A 211 23.69 -4.42 -10.47
N GLN A 212 24.06 -3.95 -9.28
CA GLN A 212 23.22 -3.93 -8.09
C GLN A 212 21.97 -3.07 -8.33
N ARG A 213 22.12 -1.89 -8.94
CA ARG A 213 20.97 -1.03 -9.28
C ARG A 213 20.01 -1.73 -10.25
N ARG A 214 20.54 -2.42 -11.26
CA ARG A 214 19.73 -3.22 -12.18
C ARG A 214 19.01 -4.34 -11.43
N LYS A 215 19.69 -5.13 -10.59
CA LYS A 215 19.05 -6.20 -9.80
C LYS A 215 17.95 -5.69 -8.86
N GLN A 216 18.10 -4.48 -8.32
CA GLN A 216 17.11 -3.87 -7.44
C GLN A 216 15.74 -3.68 -8.11
N ILE A 217 15.69 -3.50 -9.45
CA ILE A 217 14.44 -3.35 -10.22
C ILE A 217 13.55 -4.59 -10.10
N LEU A 218 14.14 -5.78 -10.25
CA LEU A 218 13.39 -7.04 -10.17
C LEU A 218 12.87 -7.29 -8.75
N LYS A 219 13.69 -6.95 -7.74
CA LYS A 219 13.29 -7.01 -6.33
C LYS A 219 12.14 -6.04 -6.04
N ASP A 220 12.25 -4.80 -6.49
CA ASP A 220 11.23 -3.76 -6.32
C ASP A 220 9.89 -4.16 -6.96
N PHE A 221 9.92 -4.81 -8.13
CA PHE A 221 8.72 -5.35 -8.74
C PHE A 221 8.12 -6.51 -7.94
N GLN A 222 8.95 -7.44 -7.46
CA GLN A 222 8.49 -8.55 -6.63
C GLN A 222 7.84 -8.04 -5.33
N ASP A 223 8.45 -7.03 -4.70
CA ASP A 223 7.89 -6.36 -3.53
C ASP A 223 6.56 -5.69 -3.90
N PHE A 224 6.48 -4.94 -5.01
CA PHE A 224 5.21 -4.34 -5.46
C PHE A 224 4.10 -5.37 -5.70
N LYS A 225 4.38 -6.48 -6.41
CA LYS A 225 3.43 -7.58 -6.64
C LYS A 225 2.97 -8.17 -5.30
N ARG A 226 3.88 -8.41 -4.37
CA ARG A 226 3.55 -8.94 -3.03
C ARG A 226 2.68 -8.00 -2.22
N TYR A 227 2.95 -6.70 -2.28
CA TYR A 227 2.15 -5.66 -1.62
C TYR A 227 0.72 -5.61 -2.15
N LEU A 228 0.53 -5.71 -3.47
CA LEU A 228 -0.79 -5.80 -4.09
C LEU A 228 -1.54 -7.08 -3.72
N LEU A 229 -0.88 -8.24 -3.75
CA LEU A 229 -1.48 -9.53 -3.38
C LEU A 229 -1.88 -9.59 -1.90
N ALA A 230 -1.04 -9.05 -1.01
CA ALA A 230 -1.34 -8.96 0.42
C ALA A 230 -2.54 -8.05 0.73
N PHE A 231 -2.92 -7.19 -0.22
CA PHE A 231 -4.08 -6.32 -0.11
C PHE A 231 -5.33 -6.93 -0.76
N ASP A 232 -5.19 -7.66 -1.86
CA ASP A 232 -6.31 -8.30 -2.59
C ASP A 232 -6.82 -9.57 -1.89
N THR A 233 -5.97 -10.23 -1.09
CA THR A 233 -6.44 -11.28 -0.20
C THR A 233 -6.98 -10.64 1.07
N ASP A 234 -8.27 -10.86 1.38
CA ASP A 234 -8.92 -10.60 2.68
C ASP A 234 -8.30 -11.44 3.81
N ALA A 235 -6.97 -11.59 3.84
CA ALA A 235 -6.24 -12.52 4.67
C ALA A 235 -6.21 -12.04 6.12
N ASP A 236 -7.23 -12.45 6.86
CA ASP A 236 -7.32 -12.39 8.31
C ASP A 236 -6.03 -12.87 9.01
N ASP A 237 -5.79 -12.25 10.16
CA ASP A 237 -4.96 -12.69 11.30
C ASP A 237 -3.45 -12.88 11.18
N THR A 238 -2.80 -12.73 10.01
CA THR A 238 -1.35 -13.04 9.91
C THR A 238 -0.44 -12.07 9.16
N VAL A 239 -0.95 -10.99 8.57
CA VAL A 239 -0.06 -9.91 8.14
C VAL A 239 0.36 -9.12 9.38
N GLN A 240 1.34 -9.66 10.11
CA GLN A 240 2.32 -8.84 10.84
C GLN A 240 2.66 -7.69 9.91
N SER A 241 2.43 -6.45 10.37
CA SER A 241 2.49 -5.16 9.67
C SER A 241 3.08 -5.26 8.26
N ILE A 242 2.50 -4.64 7.23
CA ILE A 242 3.11 -4.60 5.90
C ILE A 242 4.64 -4.25 5.93
N SER A 243 5.09 -3.53 6.97
CA SER A 243 6.49 -3.31 7.34
C SER A 243 7.37 -4.57 7.53
N ASP A 244 6.80 -5.68 8.00
CA ASP A 244 7.42 -6.99 8.27
C ASP A 244 7.43 -7.91 7.03
N LEU A 245 6.71 -7.55 5.96
CA LEU A 245 6.74 -8.27 4.68
C LEU A 245 8.05 -8.05 3.90
N LEU A 246 8.92 -7.16 4.39
CA LEU A 246 10.23 -6.88 3.83
C LEU A 246 11.35 -7.42 4.72
N PRO A 247 12.45 -7.93 4.15
CA PRO A 247 13.66 -8.16 4.92
C PRO A 247 14.20 -6.83 5.44
N SER A 248 14.33 -6.70 6.77
CA SER A 248 15.14 -5.68 7.40
C SER A 248 16.56 -5.76 6.86
N THR A 249 17.09 -4.67 6.30
CA THR A 249 18.49 -4.55 5.95
C THR A 249 19.34 -4.75 7.20
N THR A 250 19.94 -5.94 7.30
CA THR A 250 20.78 -6.36 8.42
C THR A 250 22.03 -5.48 8.47
N THR A 251 22.09 -4.58 9.45
CA THR A 251 23.36 -4.12 10.01
C THR A 251 23.84 -5.20 10.97
N THR A 252 24.79 -6.01 10.52
CA THR A 252 25.54 -6.95 11.34
C THR A 252 26.28 -6.20 12.45
N THR A 253 25.76 -6.25 13.66
CA THR A 253 26.56 -6.07 14.87
C THR A 253 26.61 -7.40 15.60
N SER A 254 27.76 -8.04 15.49
CA SER A 254 28.12 -9.26 16.20
C SER A 254 28.29 -8.97 17.68
N SER A 255 27.43 -9.53 18.53
CA SER A 255 27.78 -9.83 19.90
C SER A 255 27.14 -11.14 20.33
N SER A 256 28.01 -12.13 20.48
CA SER A 256 27.79 -13.47 21.01
C SER A 256 27.31 -13.47 22.46
N SER A 257 26.27 -14.25 22.77
CA SER A 257 26.21 -14.99 24.03
C SER A 257 25.19 -16.12 23.95
N THR A 258 25.73 -17.33 24.02
CA THR A 258 25.13 -18.65 24.22
C THR A 258 24.12 -18.70 25.36
N THR A 259 22.94 -19.32 25.14
CA THR A 259 22.33 -20.35 26.01
C THR A 259 21.01 -20.88 25.42
N THR A 260 20.98 -22.18 25.12
CA THR A 260 19.80 -23.07 24.97
C THR A 260 19.16 -23.35 26.35
N PRO A 261 17.87 -23.76 26.49
CA PRO A 261 17.40 -25.09 26.00
C PRO A 261 15.90 -25.30 25.61
N LEU A 262 15.73 -26.26 24.68
CA LEU A 262 14.69 -27.32 24.44
C LEU A 262 13.17 -27.05 24.28
N PRO A 263 12.45 -27.92 23.51
CA PRO A 263 11.16 -27.65 22.87
C PRO A 263 9.94 -28.26 23.58
N SER A 264 8.75 -27.70 23.32
CA SER A 264 7.46 -28.34 23.65
C SER A 264 6.57 -28.54 22.43
N LYS A 265 6.03 -29.76 22.38
CA LYS A 265 5.25 -30.47 21.37
C LYS A 265 4.07 -29.73 20.71
N SER A 266 3.87 -30.14 19.47
CA SER A 266 2.76 -29.92 18.54
C SER A 266 1.38 -30.33 19.04
N LYS A 267 0.33 -29.65 18.54
CA LYS A 267 -1.01 -30.22 18.37
C LYS A 267 -1.69 -29.71 17.10
N LYS A 268 -2.11 -30.69 16.30
CA LYS A 268 -2.71 -30.65 14.96
C LYS A 268 -4.24 -30.69 15.10
N LYS A 269 -4.99 -29.86 14.36
CA LYS A 269 -6.43 -30.02 14.05
C LYS A 269 -6.69 -29.31 12.70
N SER A 270 -6.86 -30.06 11.60
CA SER A 270 -8.14 -30.35 10.91
C SER A 270 -8.99 -29.09 10.69
N GLY A 271 -9.14 -28.55 9.48
CA GLY A 271 -9.67 -29.23 8.29
C GLY A 271 -11.12 -28.79 8.11
N GLY A 272 -11.33 -27.68 7.42
CA GLY A 272 -12.64 -27.11 7.13
C GLY A 272 -12.64 -26.48 5.74
N THR A 273 -13.41 -27.07 4.85
CA THR A 273 -13.57 -26.70 3.44
C THR A 273 -14.38 -25.40 3.30
N ASN A 274 -13.81 -24.35 2.71
CA ASN A 274 -14.58 -23.19 2.25
C ASN A 274 -14.68 -23.16 0.72
N LYS A 275 -15.94 -23.11 0.26
CA LYS A 275 -16.37 -23.09 -1.14
C LYS A 275 -15.90 -21.80 -1.83
N ARG A 276 -15.07 -21.96 -2.87
CA ARG A 276 -14.84 -20.96 -3.92
C ARG A 276 -16.15 -20.66 -4.67
N ARG A 277 -16.51 -19.40 -4.85
CA ARG A 277 -17.42 -19.00 -5.95
C ARG A 277 -16.57 -18.72 -7.18
N LYS A 278 -16.74 -19.60 -8.18
CA LYS A 278 -16.20 -19.49 -9.54
C LYS A 278 -17.18 -18.60 -10.32
N VAL A 279 -16.73 -17.46 -10.82
CA VAL A 279 -17.51 -16.67 -11.80
C VAL A 279 -17.40 -17.43 -13.13
N MET A 280 -18.49 -18.07 -13.52
CA MET A 280 -18.68 -18.62 -14.87
C MET A 280 -19.07 -17.46 -15.79
N ILE A 281 -18.23 -17.19 -16.79
CA ILE A 281 -18.68 -16.51 -18.00
C ILE A 281 -19.33 -17.61 -18.83
N ASP A 282 -20.65 -17.64 -18.85
CA ASP A 282 -21.40 -18.45 -19.80
C ASP A 282 -21.59 -17.63 -21.07
N SER A 283 -21.13 -18.19 -22.17
CA SER A 283 -21.31 -17.67 -23.51
C SER A 283 -22.63 -18.19 -24.02
N GLU A 284 -23.66 -17.34 -24.12
CA GLU A 284 -24.80 -17.61 -24.97
C GLU A 284 -24.94 -16.49 -26.00
N ASP A 285 -24.47 -16.84 -27.19
CA ASP A 285 -24.89 -16.36 -28.48
C ASP A 285 -26.37 -16.74 -28.67
N ASP A 286 -27.26 -15.76 -28.81
CA ASP A 286 -28.49 -16.00 -29.55
C ASP A 286 -28.98 -14.72 -30.25
N SER A 287 -28.97 -14.84 -31.57
CA SER A 287 -29.48 -13.94 -32.59
C SER A 287 -30.91 -13.47 -32.35
N ALA A 288 -31.15 -12.16 -32.49
CA ALA A 288 -32.47 -11.64 -32.85
C ALA A 288 -32.34 -10.43 -33.79
N ASP A 289 -32.83 -10.70 -34.99
CA ASP A 289 -32.97 -9.86 -36.17
C ASP A 289 -34.03 -8.76 -35.98
N GLY A 290 -33.90 -7.67 -36.75
CA GLY A 290 -34.99 -6.78 -37.14
C GLY A 290 -35.59 -5.83 -36.07
N ASN A 291 -35.31 -4.52 -36.18
CA ASN A 291 -36.02 -3.65 -37.12
C ASN A 291 -35.71 -2.17 -36.79
N PHE A 292 -35.07 -1.50 -37.74
CA PHE A 292 -34.76 -0.07 -37.72
C PHE A 292 -35.66 0.63 -38.73
N GLN A 293 -36.41 1.65 -38.31
CA GLN A 293 -36.80 2.84 -39.10
C GLN A 293 -37.84 3.70 -38.33
N PRO A 294 -37.91 5.00 -38.66
CA PRO A 294 -36.94 6.06 -38.44
C PRO A 294 -37.27 6.93 -37.20
#